data_AF-A0A7L0GVJ6-F1
#
_entry.id   AF-A0A7L0GVJ6-F1
#
_cell.length_a   1.000
_cell.length_b   1.000
_cell.length_c   1.000
_cell.angle_alpha   90.00
_cell.angle_beta   90.00
_cell.angle_gamma   90.00
#
_symmetry.space_group_name_H-M   'P 1'
#
loop_
_entity.id
_entity.type
_entity.pdbx_description
1 polymer ?
#
loop_
_entity_poly.entity_id
_entity_poly.type
_entity_poly.pdbx_seq_one_letter_code
_entity_poly.pdbx_strand_id
1 'polypeptide(L)'
;LSVSGKNDKILPPAVAIFSPSKQEIQQKSKATLVCLASGFYPDHLSLVWKMNGAERTEGVATDEFSTRNGSTYSLTSRLRISAQEWFNPLNRFECVANFFNNGTRESIHKFIYGDAGCALTEGMCGFSQANTCMYFNSRFTDAKYKVQENSTTTITCTSSYK
;
A
#
# COMPACT_ATOMS: atom_id res chain seq x y z
N LEU A 1 -12.66 41.36 -9.12
CA LEU A 1 -12.23 39.95 -9.21
C LEU A 1 -13.48 39.12 -9.46
N SER A 2 -13.76 38.83 -10.73
CA SER A 2 -14.97 38.12 -11.13
C SER A 2 -14.86 36.64 -10.78
N VAL A 3 -15.70 36.20 -9.84
CA VAL A 3 -15.96 34.80 -9.49
C VAL A 3 -16.47 34.08 -10.74
N SER A 4 -15.64 33.19 -11.30
CA SER A 4 -16.01 32.44 -12.51
C SER A 4 -16.91 31.26 -12.13
N GLY A 5 -18.11 31.23 -12.71
CA GLY A 5 -18.85 30.00 -13.04
C GLY A 5 -19.69 29.33 -11.93
N LYS A 6 -20.96 29.72 -11.82
CA LYS A 6 -22.03 28.87 -11.27
C LYS A 6 -22.28 27.68 -12.23
N ASN A 7 -22.52 26.47 -11.68
CA ASN A 7 -22.98 25.21 -12.32
C ASN A 7 -21.97 24.26 -12.98
N ASP A 8 -20.72 24.26 -12.55
CA ASP A 8 -19.77 23.21 -12.93
C ASP A 8 -20.07 21.89 -12.20
N LYS A 9 -20.33 20.81 -12.96
CA LYS A 9 -20.61 19.47 -12.42
C LYS A 9 -19.37 18.93 -11.69
N ILE A 10 -19.47 18.78 -10.38
CA ILE A 10 -18.41 18.19 -9.57
C ILE A 10 -18.39 16.68 -9.79
N LEU A 11 -17.20 16.14 -10.06
CA LEU A 11 -16.97 14.71 -10.21
C LEU A 11 -16.09 14.24 -9.05
N PRO A 12 -16.57 13.31 -8.20
CA PRO A 12 -15.79 12.78 -7.10
C PRO A 12 -14.64 11.90 -7.62
N PRO A 13 -13.50 11.85 -6.91
CA PRO A 13 -12.36 11.02 -7.32
C PRO A 13 -12.65 9.53 -7.14
N ALA A 14 -12.22 8.73 -8.10
CA ALA A 14 -11.98 7.31 -7.88
C ALA A 14 -10.59 7.15 -7.23
N VAL A 15 -10.54 6.53 -6.04
CA VAL A 15 -9.30 6.34 -5.29
C VAL A 15 -8.90 4.87 -5.31
N ALA A 16 -7.63 4.61 -5.63
CA ALA A 16 -7.02 3.29 -5.58
C ALA A 16 -5.67 3.35 -4.86
N ILE A 17 -5.34 2.30 -4.11
CA ILE A 17 -4.03 2.12 -3.49
C ILE A 17 -3.37 0.89 -4.12
N PHE A 18 -2.12 1.04 -4.55
CA PHE A 18 -1.30 -0.03 -5.10
C PHE A 18 -0.24 -0.45 -4.09
N SER A 19 -0.05 -1.76 -3.97
CA SER A 19 0.99 -2.36 -3.14
C SER A 19 2.38 -2.12 -3.73
N PRO A 20 3.44 -2.25 -2.91
CA PRO A 20 4.81 -2.04 -3.39
C PRO A 20 5.22 -3.12 -4.39
N SER A 21 6.16 -2.78 -5.28
CA SER A 21 6.72 -3.78 -6.17
C SER A 21 7.61 -4.76 -5.39
N LYS A 22 7.48 -6.06 -5.69
CA LYS A 22 8.34 -7.09 -5.09
C LYS A 22 9.83 -6.83 -5.34
N GLN A 23 10.15 -6.33 -6.53
CA GLN A 23 11.52 -6.02 -6.91
C GLN A 23 12.13 -4.91 -6.04
N GLU A 24 11.38 -3.85 -5.74
CA GLU A 24 11.86 -2.78 -4.86
C GLU A 24 12.19 -3.31 -3.47
N ILE A 25 11.30 -4.13 -2.91
CA ILE A 25 11.50 -4.72 -1.58
C ILE A 25 12.73 -5.61 -1.56
N GLN A 26 12.90 -6.48 -2.57
CA GLN A 26 14.03 -7.40 -2.65
C GLN A 26 15.37 -6.69 -2.85
N GLN A 27 15.42 -5.64 -3.67
CA GLN A 27 16.68 -4.99 -4.04
C GLN A 27 17.07 -3.85 -3.10
N LYS A 28 16.10 -3.19 -2.48
CA LYS A 28 16.32 -1.95 -1.72
C LYS A 28 15.85 -2.04 -0.27
N SER A 29 15.19 -3.13 0.14
CA SER A 29 14.57 -3.29 1.46
C SER A 29 13.65 -2.12 1.84
N LYS A 30 13.02 -1.52 0.82
CA LYS A 30 12.05 -0.42 0.93
C LYS A 30 10.77 -0.81 0.22
N ALA A 31 9.66 -0.26 0.69
CA ALA A 31 8.35 -0.47 0.13
C ALA A 31 7.73 0.90 -0.18
N THR A 32 7.34 1.12 -1.44
CA THR A 32 6.61 2.32 -1.85
C THR A 32 5.17 1.97 -2.18
N LEU A 33 4.25 2.51 -1.38
CA LEU A 33 2.81 2.49 -1.65
C LEU A 33 2.44 3.65 -2.56
N VAL A 34 1.46 3.44 -3.44
CA VAL A 34 0.98 4.47 -4.36
C VAL A 34 -0.52 4.64 -4.20
N CYS A 35 -0.97 5.86 -3.94
CA CYS A 35 -2.37 6.25 -3.96
C CYS A 35 -2.65 7.09 -5.20
N LEU A 36 -3.60 6.65 -6.02
CA LEU A 36 -4.06 7.37 -7.20
C LEU A 36 -5.50 7.82 -6.98
N ALA A 37 -5.73 9.12 -7.02
CA ALA A 37 -7.05 9.70 -7.22
C ALA A 37 -7.20 10.06 -8.70
N SER A 38 -8.26 9.60 -9.36
CA SER A 38 -8.48 9.85 -10.80
C SER A 38 -9.94 10.17 -11.10
N GLY A 39 -10.17 10.81 -12.25
CA GLY A 39 -11.51 11.08 -12.76
C GLY A 39 -12.25 12.22 -12.05
N PHE A 40 -11.54 13.02 -11.24
CA PHE A 40 -12.17 14.10 -10.47
C PHE A 40 -12.20 15.43 -11.24
N TYR A 41 -13.14 16.29 -10.86
CA TYR A 41 -13.28 17.65 -11.35
C TYR A 41 -14.04 18.49 -10.31
N PRO A 42 -13.67 19.75 -10.03
CA PRO A 42 -12.49 20.49 -10.53
C PRO A 42 -11.17 19.94 -9.96
N ASP A 43 -10.04 20.58 -10.27
CA ASP A 43 -8.69 20.10 -9.94
C ASP A 43 -8.28 20.20 -8.45
N HIS A 44 -9.12 20.81 -7.61
CA HIS A 44 -8.88 20.96 -6.17
C HIS A 44 -9.14 19.66 -5.39
N LEU A 45 -8.08 18.91 -5.13
CA LEU A 45 -8.08 17.69 -4.32
C LEU A 45 -6.78 17.60 -3.50
N SER A 46 -6.86 17.08 -2.27
CA SER A 46 -5.69 16.77 -1.44
C SER A 46 -5.65 15.30 -1.06
N LEU A 47 -4.47 14.69 -1.06
CA LEU A 47 -4.24 13.32 -0.59
C LEU A 47 -3.48 13.34 0.75
N VAL A 48 -3.99 12.61 1.72
CA VAL A 48 -3.39 12.43 3.05
C VAL A 48 -3.22 10.95 3.33
N TRP A 49 -2.06 10.57 3.88
CA TRP A 49 -1.81 9.21 4.34
C TRP A 49 -2.08 9.08 5.84
N LYS A 50 -2.65 7.93 6.22
CA LYS A 50 -2.77 7.50 7.60
C LYS A 50 -2.20 6.11 7.77
N MET A 51 -1.55 5.88 8.91
CA MET A 51 -1.06 4.56 9.33
C MET A 51 -1.66 4.27 10.70
N ASN A 52 -2.39 3.16 10.82
CA ASN A 52 -3.06 2.75 12.06
C ASN A 52 -3.96 3.85 12.67
N GLY A 53 -4.59 4.65 11.80
CA GLY A 53 -5.48 5.76 12.17
C GLY A 53 -4.79 7.10 12.42
N ALA A 54 -3.46 7.13 12.57
CA ALA A 54 -2.69 8.36 12.75
C ALA A 54 -2.21 8.91 11.39
N GLU A 55 -2.18 10.24 11.25
CA GLU A 55 -1.65 10.88 10.05
C GLU A 55 -0.15 10.60 9.87
N ARG A 56 0.25 10.30 8.64
CA ARG A 56 1.64 9.97 8.27
C ARG A 56 2.13 10.99 7.24
N THR A 57 3.19 11.71 7.57
CA THR A 57 3.81 12.72 6.69
C THR A 57 5.22 12.34 6.25
N GLU A 58 6.02 11.71 7.12
CA GLU A 58 7.36 11.25 6.70
C GLU A 58 7.22 10.13 5.65
N GLY A 59 8.10 10.17 4.65
CA GLY A 59 8.09 9.26 3.51
C GLY A 59 7.00 9.56 2.47
N VAL A 60 6.14 10.56 2.71
CA VAL A 60 5.10 10.97 1.76
C VAL A 60 5.66 11.92 0.71
N ALA A 61 5.38 11.63 -0.55
CA ALA A 61 5.63 12.51 -1.69
C ALA A 61 4.37 12.54 -2.58
N THR A 62 3.66 13.65 -2.53
CA THR A 62 2.49 13.92 -3.39
C THR A 62 2.92 14.76 -4.58
N ASP A 63 2.40 14.45 -5.77
CA ASP A 63 2.67 15.25 -6.96
C ASP A 63 2.20 16.70 -6.74
N GLU A 64 2.99 17.68 -7.20
CA GLU A 64 2.73 19.11 -6.94
C GLU A 64 1.45 19.60 -7.63
N PHE A 65 1.18 19.07 -8.83
CA PHE A 65 0.03 19.45 -9.64
C PHE A 65 -0.77 18.22 -10.06
N SER A 66 -2.08 18.39 -10.20
CA SER A 66 -2.93 17.37 -10.80
C SER A 66 -2.64 17.27 -12.30
N THR A 67 -2.62 16.04 -12.80
CA THR A 67 -2.47 15.76 -14.23
C THR A 67 -3.83 15.78 -14.90
N ARG A 68 -3.98 16.53 -15.98
CA ARG A 68 -5.22 16.60 -16.75
C ARG A 68 -5.35 15.42 -17.71
N ASN A 69 -6.42 14.64 -17.57
CA ASN A 69 -6.80 13.53 -18.44
C ASN A 69 -8.11 13.86 -19.16
N GLY A 70 -8.02 14.47 -20.33
CA GLY A 70 -9.19 14.96 -21.08
C GLY A 70 -9.94 16.07 -20.33
N SER A 71 -11.15 15.77 -19.87
CA SER A 71 -11.99 16.69 -19.09
C SER A 71 -11.86 16.52 -17.57
N THR A 72 -11.08 15.54 -17.10
CA THR A 72 -10.92 15.23 -15.67
C THR A 72 -9.47 15.33 -15.23
N TYR A 73 -9.23 15.24 -13.93
CA TYR A 73 -7.91 15.30 -13.33
C TYR A 73 -7.55 14.00 -12.60
N SER A 74 -6.26 13.80 -12.40
CA SER A 74 -5.70 12.78 -11.53
C SER A 74 -4.59 13.35 -10.64
N LEU A 75 -4.45 12.82 -9.44
CA LEU A 75 -3.39 13.17 -8.50
C LEU A 75 -2.83 11.90 -7.89
N THR A 76 -1.50 11.81 -7.81
CA THR A 76 -0.81 10.66 -7.22
C THR A 76 -0.07 11.07 -5.97
N SER A 77 -0.14 10.24 -4.94
CA SER A 77 0.69 10.34 -3.74
C SER A 77 1.41 9.03 -3.48
N ARG A 78 2.68 9.11 -3.09
CA ARG A 78 3.53 7.95 -2.81
C ARG A 78 3.90 7.98 -1.33
N LEU A 79 3.83 6.83 -0.67
CA LEU A 79 4.27 6.65 0.71
C LEU A 79 5.40 5.62 0.73
N ARG A 80 6.61 6.08 1.04
CA ARG A 80 7.82 5.26 1.15
C ARG A 80 8.05 4.85 2.60
N ILE A 81 8.05 3.55 2.86
CA ILE A 81 8.24 2.92 4.17
C ILE A 81 9.34 1.86 4.12
N SER A 82 9.71 1.33 5.29
CA SER A 82 10.58 0.16 5.36
C SER A 82 9.85 -1.12 4.92
N ALA A 83 10.60 -2.12 4.44
CA ALA A 83 10.03 -3.43 4.18
C ALA A 83 9.44 -4.08 5.45
N GLN A 84 10.01 -3.81 6.62
CA GLN A 84 9.50 -4.31 7.91
C GLN A 84 8.11 -3.75 8.25
N GLU A 85 7.88 -2.45 8.02
CA GLU A 85 6.56 -1.85 8.21
C GLU A 85 5.52 -2.40 7.23
N TRP A 86 5.93 -2.67 5.98
CA TRP A 86 5.07 -3.29 4.98
C TRP A 86 4.72 -4.73 5.33
N PHE A 87 5.69 -5.52 5.80
CA PHE A 87 5.50 -6.92 6.18
C PHE A 87 4.93 -7.12 7.60
N ASN A 88 4.12 -6.18 8.05
CA ASN A 88 3.36 -6.31 9.28
C ASN A 88 1.87 -6.27 8.94
N PRO A 89 1.15 -7.41 9.00
CA PRO A 89 -0.27 -7.47 8.62
C PRO A 89 -1.19 -6.68 9.58
N LEU A 90 -0.70 -6.29 10.76
CA LEU A 90 -1.43 -5.43 11.68
C LEU A 90 -1.40 -3.96 11.25
N ASN A 91 -0.45 -3.58 10.39
CA ASN A 91 -0.38 -2.22 9.89
C ASN A 91 -1.48 -1.98 8.86
N ARG A 92 -2.31 -0.98 9.11
CA ARG A 92 -3.34 -0.49 8.20
C ARG A 92 -2.87 0.82 7.57
N PHE A 93 -2.66 0.81 6.26
CA PHE A 93 -2.31 1.99 5.47
C PHE A 93 -3.55 2.53 4.79
N GLU A 94 -3.84 3.81 4.99
CA GLU A 94 -5.03 4.46 4.46
C GLU A 94 -4.65 5.72 3.70
N CYS A 95 -5.24 5.88 2.52
CA CYS A 95 -5.17 7.10 1.73
C CYS A 95 -6.54 7.78 1.79
N VAL A 96 -6.53 9.06 2.15
CA VAL A 96 -7.71 9.91 2.28
C VAL A 96 -7.64 10.99 1.21
N ALA A 97 -8.60 10.97 0.28
CA ALA A 97 -8.77 12.03 -0.71
C ALA A 97 -9.81 13.02 -0.22
N ASN A 98 -9.37 14.23 0.15
CA ASN A 98 -10.28 15.31 0.53
C ASN A 98 -10.55 16.21 -0.67
N PHE A 99 -11.82 16.51 -0.92
CA PHE A 99 -12.30 17.36 -2.01
C PHE A 99 -13.52 18.17 -1.55
N PHE A 100 -13.89 19.19 -2.33
CA PHE A 100 -15.08 19.98 -2.06
C PHE A 100 -16.21 19.57 -3.00
N ASN A 101 -17.37 19.26 -2.43
CA ASN A 101 -18.59 18.97 -3.16
C ASN A 101 -19.69 19.95 -2.74
N ASN A 102 -20.09 20.83 -3.65
CA ASN A 102 -21.15 21.82 -3.48
C ASN A 102 -21.04 22.62 -2.16
N GLY A 103 -19.83 23.09 -1.83
CA GLY A 103 -19.55 23.86 -0.62
C GLY A 103 -19.30 23.02 0.65
N THR A 104 -19.46 21.70 0.59
CA THR A 104 -19.17 20.78 1.70
C THR A 104 -17.83 20.09 1.48
N ARG A 105 -17.04 19.91 2.55
CA ARG A 105 -15.82 19.09 2.51
C ARG A 105 -16.22 17.62 2.59
N GLU A 106 -15.82 16.84 1.61
CA GLU A 106 -16.01 15.39 1.59
C GLU A 106 -14.66 14.68 1.52
N SER A 107 -14.63 13.44 2.01
CA SER A 107 -13.43 12.61 1.99
C SER A 107 -13.75 11.19 1.52
N ILE A 108 -12.91 10.67 0.61
CA ILE A 108 -12.95 9.27 0.20
C ILE A 108 -11.76 8.55 0.82
N HIS A 109 -12.07 7.46 1.52
CA HIS A 109 -11.11 6.66 2.24
C HIS A 109 -10.89 5.34 1.53
N LYS A 110 -9.62 5.00 1.29
CA LYS A 110 -9.20 3.68 0.85
C LYS A 110 -8.10 3.18 1.75
N PHE A 111 -8.09 1.89 2.01
CA PHE A 111 -7.07 1.29 2.84
C PHE A 111 -6.64 -0.06 2.30
N ILE A 112 -5.42 -0.43 2.67
CA ILE A 112 -4.86 -1.76 2.51
C ILE A 112 -4.17 -2.13 3.82
N TYR A 113 -4.02 -3.43 4.06
CA TYR A 113 -3.20 -3.92 5.16
C TYR A 113 -1.79 -4.23 4.66
N GLY A 114 -0.84 -4.18 5.58
CA GLY A 114 0.49 -4.72 5.34
C GLY A 114 0.41 -6.17 4.89
N ASP A 115 1.39 -6.57 4.10
CA ASP A 115 1.50 -7.96 3.67
C ASP A 115 1.90 -8.81 4.88
N ALA A 116 1.29 -9.97 5.03
CA ALA A 116 1.66 -10.91 6.09
C ALA A 116 3.04 -11.54 5.84
N GLY A 117 3.63 -11.31 4.65
CA GLY A 117 5.01 -11.59 4.29
C GLY A 117 5.64 -12.70 5.13
N CYS A 118 5.43 -13.96 4.77
CA CYS A 118 6.00 -15.07 5.53
C CYS A 118 7.54 -14.97 5.49
N ALA A 119 8.16 -14.47 6.56
CA ALA A 119 9.59 -14.39 6.73
C ALA A 119 10.02 -15.36 7.83
N LEU A 120 10.82 -16.38 7.47
CA LEU A 120 11.53 -17.23 8.42
C LEU A 120 12.78 -16.46 8.87
N THR A 121 12.70 -15.69 9.94
CA THR A 121 13.89 -15.26 10.69
C THR A 121 14.24 -16.38 11.67
N GLU A 122 15.46 -16.95 11.54
CA GLU A 122 16.07 -17.96 12.43
C GLU A 122 15.09 -18.63 13.41
N GLY A 123 14.37 -19.64 12.93
CA GLY A 123 13.74 -20.62 13.81
C GLY A 123 12.47 -20.21 14.58
N MET A 124 11.79 -19.12 14.25
CA MET A 124 10.46 -18.84 14.84
C MET A 124 9.39 -18.55 13.78
N CYS A 125 8.51 -19.53 13.53
CA CYS A 125 7.24 -19.28 12.84
C CYS A 125 6.36 -18.43 13.77
N GLY A 126 6.29 -17.12 13.51
CA GLY A 126 5.24 -16.28 14.07
C GLY A 126 3.90 -16.70 13.47
N PHE A 127 2.95 -17.09 14.32
CA PHE A 127 1.61 -17.53 13.94
C PHE A 127 0.90 -16.47 13.07
N SER A 128 0.50 -16.85 11.86
CA SER A 128 -0.57 -16.16 11.12
C SER A 128 -1.82 -17.05 11.21
N GLN A 129 -2.99 -16.44 11.45
CA GLN A 129 -4.27 -17.15 11.61
C GLN A 129 -4.79 -17.79 10.31
N ALA A 130 -4.00 -17.75 9.23
CA ALA A 130 -4.22 -18.55 8.03
C ALA A 130 -3.07 -19.56 7.93
N ASN A 131 -3.40 -20.84 8.10
CA ASN A 131 -2.50 -22.01 8.07
C ASN A 131 -1.72 -22.25 6.76
N THR A 132 -1.45 -21.21 5.96
CA THR A 132 -0.79 -21.32 4.66
C THR A 132 0.35 -20.29 4.58
N CYS A 133 1.59 -20.78 4.55
CA CYS A 133 2.76 -19.99 4.22
C CYS A 133 3.17 -20.29 2.77
N MET A 134 3.37 -19.26 1.95
CA MET A 134 4.05 -19.41 0.66
C MET A 134 5.52 -19.02 0.82
N TYR A 135 6.41 -19.93 0.41
CA TYR A 135 7.86 -19.77 0.48
C TYR A 135 8.39 -19.06 -0.78
N PHE A 136 9.11 -17.95 -0.64
CA PHE A 136 9.89 -17.34 -1.72
C PHE A 136 11.38 -17.55 -1.46
N ASN A 137 11.99 -18.48 -2.18
CA ASN A 137 13.42 -18.75 -2.08
C ASN A 137 14.23 -17.63 -2.75
N SER A 138 15.11 -16.95 -2.02
CA SER A 138 16.15 -16.09 -2.60
C SER A 138 17.52 -16.46 -2.01
N ARG A 139 18.07 -17.57 -2.55
CA ARG A 139 19.48 -18.05 -2.60
C ARG A 139 20.48 -17.60 -1.50
N PHE A 140 20.98 -18.52 -0.66
CA PHE A 140 22.23 -19.33 -0.82
C PHE A 140 22.54 -20.06 0.52
N THR A 141 22.99 -21.32 0.40
CA THR A 141 23.58 -22.19 1.45
C THR A 141 22.82 -22.38 2.77
N ASP A 142 21.87 -23.31 2.79
CA ASP A 142 21.90 -24.32 3.85
C ASP A 142 21.53 -25.68 3.27
N ALA A 143 22.48 -26.61 3.38
CA ALA A 143 22.42 -27.90 2.74
C ALA A 143 21.47 -28.81 3.55
N LYS A 144 20.23 -29.02 3.08
CA LYS A 144 19.50 -30.30 3.26
C LYS A 144 18.11 -30.44 2.63
N TYR A 145 17.56 -29.45 1.91
CA TYR A 145 16.24 -29.60 1.31
C TYR A 145 16.27 -29.42 -0.22
N LYS A 146 16.11 -30.53 -0.95
CA LYS A 146 15.79 -30.51 -2.38
C LYS A 146 14.29 -30.33 -2.54
N VAL A 147 13.84 -29.12 -2.87
CA VAL A 147 12.44 -28.87 -3.23
C VAL A 147 12.27 -29.21 -4.72
N GLN A 148 11.38 -30.14 -5.05
CA GLN A 148 10.96 -30.40 -6.44
C GLN A 148 9.87 -29.41 -6.83
N GLU A 149 10.00 -28.80 -8.02
CA GLU A 149 8.98 -27.93 -8.61
C GLU A 149 7.64 -28.68 -8.68
N ASN A 150 6.60 -28.06 -8.11
CA ASN A 150 5.18 -28.42 -8.24
C ASN A 150 4.56 -29.36 -7.20
N SER A 151 5.05 -29.40 -5.96
CA SER A 151 4.32 -29.99 -4.84
C SER A 151 4.15 -29.02 -3.67
N THR A 152 2.92 -28.84 -3.21
CA THR A 152 2.60 -28.15 -1.95
C THR A 152 3.22 -28.95 -0.82
N THR A 153 4.43 -28.59 -0.39
CA THR A 153 5.13 -29.26 0.71
C THR A 153 4.75 -28.57 2.01
N THR A 154 3.89 -29.22 2.81
CA THR A 154 3.59 -28.80 4.18
C THR A 154 4.83 -29.02 5.04
N ILE A 155 5.45 -27.94 5.53
CA ILE A 155 6.57 -28.02 6.47
C ILE A 155 5.99 -28.01 7.89
N THR A 156 6.08 -29.15 8.57
CA THR A 156 5.70 -29.27 9.98
C THR A 156 6.91 -28.93 10.85
N CYS A 157 6.90 -27.79 11.53
CA CYS A 157 7.92 -27.45 12.51
C CYS A 157 7.58 -28.13 13.85
N THR A 158 8.31 -29.18 14.21
CA THR A 158 8.25 -29.75 15.57
C THR A 158 9.29 -29.09 16.46
N SER A 159 8.83 -28.44 17.53
CA SER A 159 9.71 -27.97 18.60
C SER A 159 10.16 -29.15 19.44
N SER A 160 11.44 -29.53 19.34
CA SER A 160 12.09 -30.39 20.33
C SER A 160 12.70 -29.52 21.42
N TYR A 161 11.96 -29.27 22.50
CA TYR A 161 12.56 -28.81 23.75
C TYR A 161 13.30 -30.00 24.39
N LYS A 162 14.59 -29.84 24.70
CA LYS A 162 15.25 -30.58 25.77
C LYS A 162 15.40 -29.65 26.96
#